data_AF-A0A158F568-F1
#
_entry.id   AF-A0A158F568-F1
#
_cell.length_a   1.000
_cell.length_b   1.000
_cell.length_c   1.000
_cell.angle_alpha   90.00
_cell.angle_beta   90.00
_cell.angle_gamma   90.00
#
_symmetry.space_group_name_H-M   'P 1'
#
loop_
_entity.id
_entity.type
_entity.pdbx_description
1 polymer ?
#
loop_
_entity_poly.entity_id
_entity_poly.type
_entity_poly.pdbx_seq_one_letter_code
_entity_poly.pdbx_strand_id
1 'polypeptide(L)'
;MNARTGSIPPILHQHLEDAACLRNTRTYLVRAPHVKLKHLARLDERIAAHLDGIAVAGRIGAQMSMQALERTGKGELFTAAIGCIEARSEKTLLQLIALAEAVPAARSGLHSAFGWVSASHLQDTVGGLLASDDPAAQLTGLAACAQHRVDPKRFLDTAIASETPSVRARALQCAGETGRVDLLASCIAHLDDDAACRLRAARSALLLGDRNASLDVLRELAPIDAASALPPADVRALLETIAAKPDNKRLLIRAIGHAGDPHYIGWLIGLMSDDVFARIAGESFSSITGADLAWLDLDRKPPERIPAGPTDDPNDADIAMDEDDGAPWPDADKIAHWWQTNAARFESGRRYLCGAPPSKAHCIDVLKDGYQRQRMAAARHLCLLEPGTALFNCAAPAWRQQRNLDAL
;
A
#
# COMPACT_ATOMS: atom_id res chain seq x y z
N MET A 1 -46.61 -13.50 -11.58
CA MET A 1 -46.32 -12.13 -11.13
C MET A 1 -45.21 -11.57 -12.00
N ASN A 2 -45.55 -10.71 -12.95
CA ASN A 2 -44.60 -10.05 -13.84
C ASN A 2 -43.88 -8.95 -13.05
N ALA A 3 -42.64 -9.22 -12.63
CA ALA A 3 -41.74 -8.16 -12.21
C ALA A 3 -41.41 -7.28 -13.42
N ARG A 4 -41.48 -5.96 -13.22
CA ARG A 4 -41.25 -4.93 -14.24
C ARG A 4 -39.87 -5.13 -14.90
N THR A 5 -39.85 -5.51 -16.16
CA THR A 5 -38.63 -5.74 -16.97
C THR A 5 -37.88 -4.47 -17.37
N GLY A 6 -38.38 -3.28 -16.99
CA GLY A 6 -37.78 -1.98 -17.35
C GLY A 6 -36.80 -1.38 -16.33
N SER A 7 -36.63 -1.94 -15.13
CA SER A 7 -35.78 -1.33 -14.09
C SER A 7 -34.41 -2.00 -13.90
N ILE A 8 -34.16 -3.15 -14.53
CA ILE A 8 -32.96 -3.96 -14.28
C ILE A 8 -31.68 -3.32 -14.90
N PRO A 9 -31.69 -2.84 -16.17
CA PRO A 9 -30.47 -2.30 -16.77
C PRO A 9 -29.91 -1.02 -16.10
N PRO A 10 -30.73 -0.01 -15.73
CA PRO A 10 -30.22 1.18 -15.05
C PRO A 10 -29.64 0.88 -13.66
N ILE A 11 -30.27 -0.01 -12.89
CA ILE A 11 -29.78 -0.40 -11.56
C ILE A 11 -28.44 -1.13 -11.68
N LEU A 12 -28.32 -2.04 -12.65
CA LEU A 12 -27.08 -2.76 -12.90
C LEU A 12 -25.95 -1.83 -13.37
N HIS A 13 -26.27 -0.82 -14.19
CA HIS A 13 -25.32 0.21 -14.59
C HIS A 13 -24.76 0.96 -13.37
N GLN A 14 -25.65 1.38 -12.45
CA GLN A 14 -25.25 2.02 -11.21
C GLN A 14 -24.32 1.12 -10.37
N HIS A 15 -24.62 -0.17 -10.25
CA HIS A 15 -23.73 -1.08 -9.53
C HIS A 15 -22.33 -1.19 -10.16
N LEU A 16 -22.24 -1.20 -11.49
CA LEU A 16 -20.95 -1.24 -12.20
C LEU A 16 -20.14 0.05 -11.98
N GLU A 17 -20.78 1.21 -12.13
CA GLU A 17 -20.16 2.51 -11.92
C GLU A 17 -19.69 2.68 -10.47
N ASP A 18 -20.54 2.33 -9.50
CA ASP A 18 -20.21 2.44 -8.08
C ASP A 18 -19.10 1.46 -7.67
N ALA A 19 -19.12 0.22 -8.15
CA ALA A 19 -18.04 -0.74 -7.88
C ALA A 19 -16.70 -0.22 -8.42
N ALA A 20 -16.69 0.32 -9.64
CA ALA A 20 -15.50 0.89 -10.26
C ALA A 20 -14.99 2.13 -9.50
N CYS A 21 -15.89 3.06 -9.16
CA CYS A 21 -15.59 4.28 -8.42
C CYS A 21 -15.04 3.97 -7.02
N LEU A 22 -15.72 3.10 -6.25
CA LEU A 22 -15.31 2.73 -4.90
C LEU A 22 -13.96 2.00 -4.89
N ARG A 23 -13.64 1.19 -5.90
CA ARG A 23 -12.31 0.58 -6.04
C ARG A 23 -11.22 1.64 -6.28
N ASN A 24 -11.53 2.69 -7.03
CA ASN A 24 -10.61 3.81 -7.21
C ASN A 24 -10.40 4.57 -5.89
N THR A 25 -11.47 4.87 -5.16
CA THR A 25 -11.38 5.42 -3.79
C THR A 25 -10.53 4.52 -2.88
N ARG A 26 -10.73 3.20 -2.94
CA ARG A 26 -9.96 2.24 -2.14
C ARG A 26 -8.47 2.30 -2.41
N THR A 27 -8.06 2.55 -3.66
CA THR A 27 -6.65 2.67 -4.05
C THR A 27 -5.94 3.79 -3.29
N TYR A 28 -6.66 4.87 -2.98
CA TYR A 28 -6.18 5.98 -2.17
C TYR A 28 -6.23 5.64 -0.66
N LEU A 29 -7.39 5.18 -0.17
CA LEU A 29 -7.59 4.98 1.27
C LEU A 29 -6.66 3.94 1.91
N VAL A 30 -6.22 2.92 1.16
CA VAL A 30 -5.24 1.93 1.66
C VAL A 30 -3.85 2.53 1.95
N ARG A 31 -3.60 3.79 1.55
CA ARG A 31 -2.37 4.55 1.80
C ARG A 31 -2.64 5.90 2.49
N ALA A 32 -3.87 6.17 2.89
CA ALA A 32 -4.23 7.47 3.46
C ALA A 32 -3.78 7.58 4.93
N PRO A 33 -3.39 8.78 5.38
CA PRO A 33 -2.83 8.99 6.72
C PRO A 33 -3.86 8.91 7.86
N HIS A 34 -5.15 9.00 7.55
CA HIS A 34 -6.25 9.12 8.51
C HIS A 34 -7.19 7.89 8.53
N VAL A 35 -6.89 6.86 7.73
CA VAL A 35 -7.74 5.67 7.57
C VAL A 35 -7.32 4.57 8.54
N LYS A 36 -8.25 4.08 9.36
CA LYS A 36 -8.06 2.87 10.20
C LYS A 36 -8.67 1.64 9.53
N LEU A 37 -8.40 0.44 10.03
CA LEU A 37 -8.95 -0.80 9.46
C LEU A 37 -10.48 -0.80 9.37
N LYS A 38 -11.18 -0.29 10.39
CA LYS A 38 -12.64 -0.17 10.40
C LYS A 38 -13.20 0.71 9.26
N HIS A 39 -12.45 1.72 8.81
CA HIS A 39 -12.85 2.57 7.69
C HIS A 39 -12.71 1.81 6.36
N LEU A 40 -11.63 1.03 6.20
CA LEU A 40 -11.50 0.11 5.07
C LEU A 40 -12.61 -0.94 5.07
N ALA A 41 -12.96 -1.51 6.23
CA ALA A 41 -14.03 -2.50 6.33
C ALA A 41 -15.37 -1.98 5.79
N ARG A 42 -15.77 -0.76 6.18
CA ARG A 42 -16.99 -0.12 5.66
C ARG A 42 -16.94 0.13 4.16
N LEU A 43 -15.79 0.52 3.62
CA LEU A 43 -15.64 0.69 2.17
C LEU A 43 -15.71 -0.66 1.44
N ASP A 44 -15.05 -1.68 2.00
CA ASP A 44 -14.99 -3.02 1.43
C ASP A 44 -16.38 -3.68 1.43
N GLU A 45 -17.19 -3.47 2.47
CA GLU A 45 -18.60 -3.88 2.52
C GLU A 45 -19.43 -3.24 1.40
N ARG A 46 -19.23 -1.95 1.13
CA ARG A 46 -19.92 -1.25 0.03
C ARG A 46 -19.51 -1.82 -1.32
N ILE A 47 -18.21 -2.02 -1.55
CA ILE A 47 -17.72 -2.63 -2.79
C ILE A 47 -18.32 -4.02 -2.97
N ALA A 48 -18.29 -4.86 -1.93
CA ALA A 48 -18.88 -6.19 -1.94
C ALA A 48 -20.37 -6.16 -2.31
N ALA A 49 -21.15 -5.25 -1.72
CA ALA A 49 -22.58 -5.12 -2.02
C ALA A 49 -22.86 -4.79 -3.50
N HIS A 50 -22.06 -3.92 -4.13
CA HIS A 50 -22.23 -3.63 -5.57
C HIS A 50 -21.79 -4.80 -6.45
N LEU A 51 -20.70 -5.48 -6.10
CA LEU A 51 -20.26 -6.70 -6.80
C LEU A 51 -21.30 -7.82 -6.70
N ASP A 52 -21.90 -8.03 -5.54
CA ASP A 52 -22.99 -8.99 -5.33
C ASP A 52 -24.21 -8.64 -6.18
N GLY A 53 -24.58 -7.35 -6.25
CA GLY A 53 -25.66 -6.87 -7.12
C GLY A 53 -25.42 -7.19 -8.60
N ILE A 54 -24.17 -7.07 -9.07
CA ILE A 54 -23.76 -7.46 -10.43
C ILE A 54 -23.84 -8.98 -10.61
N ALA A 55 -23.33 -9.76 -9.65
CA ALA A 55 -23.32 -11.21 -9.70
C ALA A 55 -24.74 -11.80 -9.75
N VAL A 56 -25.68 -11.24 -8.98
CA VAL A 56 -27.10 -11.65 -8.98
C VAL A 56 -27.76 -11.47 -10.36
N ALA A 57 -27.34 -10.49 -11.15
CA ALA A 57 -27.83 -10.30 -12.52
C ALA A 57 -27.30 -11.34 -13.52
N GLY A 58 -26.45 -12.27 -13.09
CA GLY A 58 -25.98 -13.43 -13.85
C GLY A 58 -25.34 -13.04 -15.18
N ARG A 59 -25.81 -13.65 -16.28
CA ARG A 59 -25.25 -13.42 -17.63
C ARG A 59 -25.33 -11.96 -18.07
N ILE A 60 -26.38 -11.23 -17.68
CA ILE A 60 -26.54 -9.82 -18.04
C ILE A 60 -25.49 -8.98 -17.31
N GLY A 61 -25.28 -9.24 -16.01
CA GLY A 61 -24.20 -8.62 -15.22
C GLY A 61 -22.82 -8.84 -15.84
N ALA A 62 -22.51 -10.08 -16.23
CA ALA A 62 -21.25 -10.42 -16.88
C ALA A 62 -21.09 -9.70 -18.25
N GLN A 63 -22.14 -9.68 -19.08
CA GLN A 63 -22.10 -8.97 -20.37
C GLN A 63 -21.88 -7.47 -20.21
N MET A 64 -22.61 -6.83 -19.29
CA MET A 64 -22.46 -5.39 -19.05
C MET A 64 -21.11 -5.05 -18.42
N SER A 65 -20.55 -5.93 -17.58
CA SER A 65 -19.18 -5.77 -17.07
C SER A 65 -18.14 -5.79 -18.19
N MET A 66 -18.30 -6.67 -19.17
CA MET A 66 -17.42 -6.71 -20.34
C MET A 66 -17.62 -5.48 -21.26
N GLN A 67 -18.85 -5.00 -21.43
CA GLN A 67 -19.14 -3.77 -22.18
C GLN A 67 -18.51 -2.53 -21.53
N ALA A 68 -18.51 -2.45 -20.19
CA ALA A 68 -17.87 -1.35 -19.48
C ALA A 68 -16.36 -1.21 -19.80
N LEU A 69 -15.71 -2.29 -20.26
CA LEU A 69 -14.31 -2.26 -20.70
C LEU A 69 -14.10 -1.47 -22.01
N GLU A 70 -15.14 -1.06 -22.73
CA GLU A 70 -15.00 -0.08 -23.83
C GLU A 70 -14.34 1.22 -23.36
N ARG A 71 -14.51 1.58 -22.08
CA ARG A 71 -13.77 2.64 -21.38
C ARG A 71 -12.90 2.04 -20.28
N THR A 72 -11.95 1.19 -20.67
CA THR A 72 -11.11 0.42 -19.72
C THR A 72 -10.39 1.33 -18.73
N GLY A 73 -10.83 1.28 -17.47
CA GLY A 73 -10.12 1.82 -16.32
C GLY A 73 -9.81 0.75 -15.28
N LYS A 74 -9.17 1.16 -14.18
CA LYS A 74 -8.80 0.23 -13.09
C LYS A 74 -10.03 -0.34 -12.37
N GLY A 75 -11.11 0.45 -12.27
CA GLY A 75 -12.36 0.07 -11.63
C GLY A 75 -13.13 -0.95 -12.46
N GLU A 76 -13.28 -0.67 -13.74
CA GLU A 76 -13.99 -1.50 -14.71
C GLU A 76 -13.29 -2.86 -14.87
N LEU A 77 -11.96 -2.84 -15.02
CA LEU A 77 -11.18 -4.09 -15.13
C LEU A 77 -11.21 -4.91 -13.84
N PHE A 78 -11.21 -4.26 -12.68
CA PHE A 78 -11.38 -4.93 -11.39
C PHE A 78 -12.73 -5.67 -11.32
N THR A 79 -13.81 -4.96 -11.63
CA THR A 79 -15.18 -5.51 -11.58
C THR A 79 -15.36 -6.67 -12.55
N ALA A 80 -14.94 -6.51 -13.81
CA ALA A 80 -15.04 -7.57 -14.81
C ALA A 80 -14.17 -8.80 -14.45
N ALA A 81 -12.97 -8.58 -13.91
CA ALA A 81 -12.07 -9.67 -13.53
C ALA A 81 -12.62 -10.51 -12.37
N ILE A 82 -13.29 -9.90 -11.38
CA ILE A 82 -13.92 -10.66 -10.27
C ILE A 82 -14.95 -11.65 -10.81
N GLY A 83 -15.91 -11.16 -11.61
CA GLY A 83 -16.94 -12.03 -12.19
C GLY A 83 -16.34 -13.12 -13.09
N CYS A 84 -15.26 -12.81 -13.81
CA CYS A 84 -14.55 -13.78 -14.64
C CYS A 84 -13.86 -14.89 -13.82
N ILE A 85 -13.21 -14.53 -12.70
CA ILE A 85 -12.52 -15.47 -11.81
C ILE A 85 -13.55 -16.38 -11.14
N GLU A 86 -14.64 -15.82 -10.62
CA GLU A 86 -15.69 -16.58 -9.93
C GLU A 86 -16.43 -17.52 -10.88
N ALA A 87 -16.63 -17.10 -12.14
CA ALA A 87 -17.18 -17.95 -13.20
C ALA A 87 -16.18 -19.01 -13.73
N ARG A 88 -14.90 -18.98 -13.29
CA ARG A 88 -13.81 -19.86 -13.74
C ARG A 88 -13.64 -19.87 -15.26
N SER A 89 -13.81 -18.72 -15.92
CA SER A 89 -13.63 -18.60 -17.37
C SER A 89 -12.17 -18.33 -17.73
N GLU A 90 -11.37 -19.39 -17.92
CA GLU A 90 -9.95 -19.26 -18.28
C GLU A 90 -9.73 -18.44 -19.55
N LYS A 91 -10.53 -18.69 -20.59
CA LYS A 91 -10.43 -17.98 -21.87
C LYS A 91 -10.65 -16.48 -21.69
N THR A 92 -11.69 -16.09 -20.95
CA THR A 92 -11.98 -14.67 -20.70
C THR A 92 -10.91 -14.05 -19.81
N LEU A 93 -10.39 -14.78 -18.83
CA LEU A 93 -9.33 -14.29 -17.96
C LEU A 93 -8.06 -13.96 -18.74
N LEU A 94 -7.65 -14.82 -19.69
CA LEU A 94 -6.52 -14.54 -20.58
C LEU A 94 -6.76 -13.30 -21.46
N GLN A 95 -8.00 -13.06 -21.91
CA GLN A 95 -8.35 -11.83 -22.62
C GLN A 95 -8.21 -10.59 -21.72
N LEU A 96 -8.60 -10.68 -20.44
CA LEU A 96 -8.44 -9.58 -19.48
C LEU A 96 -6.97 -9.33 -19.13
N ILE A 97 -6.13 -10.37 -19.09
CA ILE A 97 -4.68 -10.25 -18.92
C ILE A 97 -4.06 -9.53 -20.14
N ALA A 98 -4.40 -9.94 -21.35
CA ALA A 98 -3.94 -9.26 -22.57
C ALA A 98 -4.40 -7.79 -22.62
N LEU A 99 -5.64 -7.51 -22.19
CA LEU A 99 -6.14 -6.14 -22.08
C LEU A 99 -5.36 -5.32 -21.04
N ALA A 100 -5.01 -5.91 -19.89
CA ALA A 100 -4.19 -5.27 -18.86
C ALA A 100 -2.74 -5.00 -19.31
N GLU A 101 -2.25 -5.77 -20.29
CA GLU A 101 -0.98 -5.51 -20.96
C GLU A 101 -1.09 -4.34 -21.95
N ALA A 102 -2.12 -4.36 -22.80
CA ALA A 102 -2.40 -3.29 -23.77
C ALA A 102 -2.75 -1.95 -23.11
N VAL A 103 -3.33 -1.99 -21.90
CA VAL A 103 -3.69 -0.80 -21.10
C VAL A 103 -3.00 -0.86 -19.73
N PRO A 104 -1.69 -0.54 -19.64
CA PRO A 104 -0.91 -0.66 -18.39
C PRO A 104 -1.51 0.11 -17.20
N ALA A 105 -2.17 1.24 -17.46
CA ALA A 105 -2.84 2.05 -16.44
C ALA A 105 -3.96 1.28 -15.71
N ALA A 106 -4.63 0.34 -16.39
CA ALA A 106 -5.71 -0.46 -15.84
C ALA A 106 -5.24 -1.73 -15.13
N ARG A 107 -4.00 -2.19 -15.36
CA ARG A 107 -3.44 -3.45 -14.81
C ARG A 107 -3.60 -3.62 -13.31
N SER A 108 -3.48 -2.53 -12.55
CA SER A 108 -3.70 -2.57 -11.10
C SER A 108 -5.12 -3.00 -10.72
N GLY A 109 -6.12 -2.76 -11.58
CA GLY A 109 -7.49 -3.26 -11.44
C GLY A 109 -7.55 -4.77 -11.45
N LEU A 110 -6.92 -5.39 -12.45
CA LEU A 110 -6.80 -6.85 -12.57
C LEU A 110 -6.11 -7.45 -11.33
N HIS A 111 -4.94 -6.93 -10.93
CA HIS A 111 -4.24 -7.43 -9.75
C HIS A 111 -5.04 -7.24 -8.46
N SER A 112 -5.81 -6.14 -8.33
CA SER A 112 -6.72 -5.93 -7.21
C SER A 112 -7.83 -6.98 -7.17
N ALA A 113 -8.34 -7.45 -8.31
CA ALA A 113 -9.37 -8.49 -8.37
C ALA A 113 -8.85 -9.82 -7.81
N PHE A 114 -7.65 -10.25 -8.21
CA PHE A 114 -6.98 -11.41 -7.61
C PHE A 114 -6.75 -11.24 -6.11
N GLY A 115 -6.40 -10.04 -5.66
CA GLY A 115 -6.27 -9.74 -4.24
C GLY A 115 -7.60 -9.75 -3.48
N TRP A 116 -8.70 -9.42 -4.14
CA TRP A 116 -10.05 -9.34 -3.57
C TRP A 116 -10.68 -10.72 -3.37
N VAL A 117 -10.73 -11.50 -4.45
CA VAL A 117 -11.35 -12.83 -4.46
C VAL A 117 -10.68 -13.77 -3.45
N SER A 118 -11.45 -14.65 -2.82
CA SER A 118 -10.92 -15.62 -1.86
C SER A 118 -10.00 -16.66 -2.54
N ALA A 119 -8.99 -17.14 -1.80
CA ALA A 119 -8.05 -18.13 -2.31
C ALA A 119 -8.70 -19.42 -2.85
N SER A 120 -9.87 -19.80 -2.32
CA SER A 120 -10.63 -20.98 -2.77
C SER A 120 -11.09 -20.91 -4.24
N HIS A 121 -11.26 -19.70 -4.78
CA HIS A 121 -11.62 -19.51 -6.19
C HIS A 121 -10.39 -19.36 -7.10
N LEU A 122 -9.18 -19.38 -6.54
CA LEU A 122 -7.94 -19.03 -7.24
C LEU A 122 -6.96 -20.19 -7.43
N GLN A 123 -7.11 -21.31 -6.71
CA GLN A 123 -6.07 -22.34 -6.62
C GLN A 123 -5.59 -22.87 -7.98
N ASP A 124 -6.49 -23.39 -8.82
CA ASP A 124 -6.12 -23.96 -10.13
C ASP A 124 -5.72 -22.86 -11.12
N THR A 125 -6.45 -21.73 -11.09
CA THR A 125 -6.22 -20.59 -11.96
C THR A 125 -4.83 -20.00 -11.79
N VAL A 126 -4.41 -19.74 -10.54
CA VAL A 126 -3.09 -19.17 -10.27
C VAL A 126 -1.98 -20.16 -10.61
N GLY A 127 -2.18 -21.45 -10.37
CA GLY A 127 -1.24 -22.49 -10.79
C GLY A 127 -1.02 -22.49 -12.31
N GLY A 128 -2.09 -22.40 -13.10
CA GLY A 128 -2.02 -22.30 -14.56
C GLY A 128 -1.32 -21.02 -15.04
N LEU A 129 -1.60 -19.88 -14.40
CA LEU A 129 -0.95 -18.61 -14.72
C LEU A 129 0.56 -18.63 -14.44
N LEU A 130 0.97 -19.22 -13.31
CA LEU A 130 2.39 -19.37 -12.95
C LEU A 130 3.14 -20.31 -13.90
N ALA A 131 2.45 -21.32 -14.44
CA ALA A 131 3.03 -22.30 -15.37
C ALA A 131 2.97 -21.86 -16.84
N SER A 132 2.35 -20.73 -17.15
CA SER A 132 2.22 -20.21 -18.52
C SER A 132 3.57 -19.73 -19.06
N ASP A 133 3.77 -19.86 -20.37
CA ASP A 133 4.91 -19.25 -21.07
C ASP A 133 4.70 -17.74 -21.37
N ASP A 134 3.47 -17.24 -21.18
CA ASP A 134 3.14 -15.82 -21.32
C ASP A 134 3.61 -15.01 -20.10
N PRO A 135 4.53 -14.03 -20.26
CA PRO A 135 5.00 -13.19 -19.16
C PRO A 135 3.89 -12.41 -18.46
N ALA A 136 2.84 -11.98 -19.17
CA ALA A 136 1.73 -11.24 -18.58
C ALA A 136 0.88 -12.14 -17.65
N ALA A 137 0.68 -13.40 -18.05
CA ALA A 137 0.07 -14.42 -17.21
C ALA A 137 0.93 -14.74 -15.96
N GLN A 138 2.23 -14.97 -16.14
CA GLN A 138 3.16 -15.23 -15.02
C GLN A 138 3.18 -14.08 -14.01
N LEU A 139 3.25 -12.84 -14.49
CA LEU A 139 3.16 -11.63 -13.67
C LEU A 139 1.89 -11.60 -12.83
N THR A 140 0.75 -11.93 -13.44
CA THR A 140 -0.55 -11.95 -12.78
C THR A 140 -0.59 -13.05 -11.71
N GLY A 141 -0.05 -14.23 -12.00
CA GLY A 141 0.08 -15.33 -11.03
C GLY A 141 0.95 -14.95 -9.82
N LEU A 142 2.13 -14.38 -10.05
CA LEU A 142 3.03 -13.90 -8.98
C LEU A 142 2.39 -12.78 -8.16
N ALA A 143 1.68 -11.85 -8.83
CA ALA A 143 0.95 -10.80 -8.16
C ALA A 143 -0.15 -11.37 -7.26
N ALA A 144 -0.92 -12.36 -7.73
CA ALA A 144 -1.93 -13.05 -6.94
C ALA A 144 -1.33 -13.70 -5.68
N CYS A 145 -0.27 -14.52 -5.84
CA CYS A 145 0.43 -15.14 -4.72
C CYS A 145 0.84 -14.11 -3.65
N ALA A 146 1.46 -13.00 -4.07
CA ALA A 146 1.89 -11.97 -3.12
C ALA A 146 0.75 -11.13 -2.53
N GLN A 147 -0.40 -10.95 -3.20
CA GLN A 147 -1.57 -10.33 -2.59
C GLN A 147 -2.15 -11.21 -1.47
N HIS A 148 -2.02 -12.53 -1.61
CA HIS A 148 -2.46 -13.52 -0.62
C HIS A 148 -1.37 -13.92 0.38
N ARG A 149 -0.12 -13.44 0.19
CA ARG A 149 1.05 -13.83 0.98
C ARG A 149 1.30 -15.34 0.99
N VAL A 150 1.12 -15.97 -0.16
CA VAL A 150 1.35 -17.40 -0.38
C VAL A 150 2.61 -17.58 -1.21
N ASP A 151 3.51 -18.47 -0.77
CA ASP A 151 4.73 -18.84 -1.49
C ASP A 151 4.40 -19.56 -2.82
N PRO A 152 4.85 -19.02 -3.99
CA PRO A 152 4.72 -19.71 -5.28
C PRO A 152 5.65 -20.91 -5.43
N LYS A 153 6.52 -21.19 -4.45
CA LYS A 153 7.49 -22.29 -4.42
C LYS A 153 8.40 -22.22 -5.65
N ARG A 154 8.60 -23.34 -6.35
CA ARG A 154 9.47 -23.45 -7.55
C ARG A 154 9.20 -22.40 -8.62
N PHE A 155 7.95 -21.93 -8.77
CA PHE A 155 7.63 -20.91 -9.76
C PHE A 155 8.29 -19.57 -9.44
N LEU A 156 8.45 -19.25 -8.14
CA LEU A 156 9.18 -18.07 -7.71
C LEU A 156 10.68 -18.20 -8.03
N ASP A 157 11.25 -19.38 -7.77
CA ASP A 157 12.66 -19.67 -7.99
C ASP A 157 13.02 -19.49 -9.48
N THR A 158 12.17 -20.02 -10.38
CA THR A 158 12.32 -19.83 -11.83
C THR A 158 12.11 -18.36 -12.23
N ALA A 159 11.08 -17.70 -11.71
CA ALA A 159 10.74 -16.33 -12.11
C ALA A 159 11.78 -15.28 -11.70
N ILE A 160 12.53 -15.50 -10.60
CA ILE A 160 13.65 -14.62 -10.22
C ILE A 160 14.78 -14.66 -11.26
N ALA A 161 14.97 -15.77 -11.96
CA ALA A 161 15.97 -15.91 -13.01
C ALA A 161 15.42 -15.56 -14.42
N SER A 162 14.19 -15.06 -14.52
CA SER A 162 13.55 -14.75 -15.80
C SER A 162 14.32 -13.71 -16.60
N GLU A 163 14.49 -13.95 -17.90
CA GLU A 163 15.06 -12.97 -18.84
C GLU A 163 14.14 -11.76 -19.01
N THR A 164 12.83 -11.91 -18.81
CA THR A 164 11.87 -10.81 -18.86
C THR A 164 11.95 -9.96 -17.57
N PRO A 165 12.39 -8.69 -17.63
CA PRO A 165 12.66 -7.86 -16.45
C PRO A 165 11.43 -7.61 -15.57
N SER A 166 10.24 -7.47 -16.17
CA SER A 166 9.01 -7.25 -15.40
C SER A 166 8.66 -8.45 -14.51
N VAL A 167 8.75 -9.68 -15.05
CA VAL A 167 8.55 -10.93 -14.31
C VAL A 167 9.56 -11.03 -13.18
N ARG A 168 10.84 -10.79 -13.48
CA ARG A 168 11.94 -10.81 -12.51
C ARG A 168 11.74 -9.81 -11.38
N ALA A 169 11.44 -8.54 -11.69
CA ALA A 169 11.15 -7.51 -10.70
C ALA A 169 9.96 -7.89 -9.80
N ARG A 170 8.91 -8.49 -10.37
CA ARG A 170 7.75 -8.96 -9.59
C ARG A 170 8.10 -10.13 -8.69
N ALA A 171 8.90 -11.08 -9.19
CA ALA A 171 9.38 -12.24 -8.46
C ALA A 171 10.27 -11.81 -7.27
N LEU A 172 11.25 -10.92 -7.51
CA LEU A 172 12.07 -10.33 -6.46
C LEU A 172 11.21 -9.73 -5.35
N GLN A 173 10.22 -8.90 -5.72
CA GLN A 173 9.29 -8.33 -4.75
C GLN A 173 8.47 -9.42 -4.01
N CYS A 174 8.03 -10.47 -4.70
CA CYS A 174 7.25 -11.56 -4.12
C CYS A 174 8.06 -12.33 -3.05
N ALA A 175 9.37 -12.51 -3.25
CA ALA A 175 10.25 -13.17 -2.29
C ALA A 175 10.27 -12.46 -0.93
N GLY A 176 10.46 -11.14 -0.93
CA GLY A 176 10.42 -10.34 0.31
C GLY A 176 9.02 -10.30 0.94
N GLU A 177 7.98 -10.23 0.11
CA GLU A 177 6.59 -10.20 0.58
C GLU A 177 6.12 -11.51 1.24
N THR A 178 6.67 -12.65 0.79
CA THR A 178 6.31 -13.99 1.28
C THR A 178 7.30 -14.56 2.30
N GLY A 179 8.38 -13.85 2.61
CA GLY A 179 9.35 -14.25 3.63
C GLY A 179 10.32 -15.36 3.19
N ARG A 180 10.62 -15.48 1.89
CA ARG A 180 11.52 -16.49 1.34
C ARG A 180 13.00 -16.17 1.60
N VAL A 181 13.45 -16.38 2.85
CA VAL A 181 14.85 -16.10 3.29
C VAL A 181 15.88 -16.87 2.48
N ASP A 182 15.52 -18.07 2.01
CA ASP A 182 16.35 -18.89 1.14
C ASP A 182 16.68 -18.21 -0.20
N LEU A 183 15.87 -17.22 -0.62
CA LEU A 183 16.11 -16.39 -1.82
C LEU A 183 16.87 -15.09 -1.53
N LEU A 184 17.33 -14.86 -0.29
CA LEU A 184 18.06 -13.63 0.08
C LEU A 184 19.30 -13.40 -0.80
N ALA A 185 20.13 -14.43 -1.00
CA ALA A 185 21.31 -14.34 -1.84
C ALA A 185 20.95 -13.97 -3.28
N SER A 186 19.87 -14.55 -3.81
CA SER A 186 19.33 -14.20 -5.12
C SER A 186 18.86 -12.75 -5.17
N CYS A 187 18.22 -12.22 -4.13
CA CYS A 187 17.87 -10.80 -4.08
C CYS A 187 19.12 -9.90 -4.08
N ILE A 188 20.15 -10.24 -3.31
CA ILE A 188 21.40 -9.46 -3.28
C ILE A 188 22.11 -9.46 -4.65
N ALA A 189 22.08 -10.58 -5.37
CA ALA A 189 22.68 -10.68 -6.70
C ALA A 189 22.05 -9.76 -7.76
N HIS A 190 20.85 -9.22 -7.50
CA HIS A 190 20.12 -8.33 -8.41
C HIS A 190 20.13 -6.86 -7.99
N LEU A 191 21.06 -6.46 -7.10
CA LEU A 191 21.21 -5.06 -6.66
C LEU A 191 21.83 -4.13 -7.71
N ASP A 192 22.46 -4.69 -8.75
CA ASP A 192 23.07 -3.94 -9.85
C ASP A 192 22.31 -4.10 -11.19
N ASP A 193 21.09 -4.65 -11.12
CA ASP A 193 20.21 -4.83 -12.28
C ASP A 193 19.50 -3.52 -12.69
N ASP A 194 18.53 -3.59 -13.61
CA ASP A 194 17.71 -2.45 -14.01
C ASP A 194 16.98 -1.79 -12.82
N ALA A 195 16.61 -0.52 -12.98
CA ALA A 195 16.06 0.29 -11.89
C ALA A 195 14.85 -0.35 -11.17
N ALA A 196 13.98 -1.07 -11.90
CA ALA A 196 12.84 -1.74 -11.29
C ALA A 196 13.29 -2.97 -10.49
N CYS A 197 14.13 -3.83 -11.06
CA CYS A 197 14.69 -4.99 -10.37
C CYS A 197 15.51 -4.58 -9.14
N ARG A 198 16.44 -3.61 -9.29
CA ARG A 198 17.31 -3.08 -8.24
C ARG A 198 16.54 -2.65 -7.00
N LEU A 199 15.48 -1.85 -7.16
CA LEU A 199 14.68 -1.39 -6.02
C LEU A 199 13.89 -2.54 -5.36
N ARG A 200 13.35 -3.49 -6.14
CA ARG A 200 12.60 -4.63 -5.60
C ARG A 200 13.51 -5.64 -4.89
N ALA A 201 14.68 -5.88 -5.46
CA ALA A 201 15.75 -6.66 -4.87
C ALA A 201 16.18 -6.08 -3.51
N ALA A 202 16.52 -4.79 -3.47
CA ALA A 202 16.98 -4.14 -2.25
C ALA A 202 15.91 -4.15 -1.13
N ARG A 203 14.66 -3.83 -1.45
CA ARG A 203 13.55 -3.91 -0.48
C ARG A 203 13.34 -5.32 0.05
N SER A 204 13.43 -6.32 -0.82
CA SER A 204 13.20 -7.71 -0.44
C SER A 204 14.36 -8.25 0.38
N ALA A 205 15.60 -7.98 -0.02
CA ALA A 205 16.80 -8.32 0.75
C ALA A 205 16.74 -7.70 2.16
N LEU A 206 16.31 -6.44 2.30
CA LEU A 206 16.09 -5.81 3.60
C LEU A 206 15.05 -6.57 4.45
N LEU A 207 13.88 -6.90 3.89
CA LEU A 207 12.85 -7.66 4.60
C LEU A 207 13.31 -9.08 4.99
N LEU A 208 14.19 -9.67 4.17
CA LEU A 208 14.72 -11.01 4.36
C LEU A 208 15.97 -11.07 5.27
N GLY A 209 16.45 -9.92 5.76
CA GLY A 209 17.45 -9.86 6.84
C GLY A 209 18.77 -9.20 6.48
N ASP A 210 19.01 -8.82 5.22
CA ASP A 210 20.21 -8.05 4.88
C ASP A 210 20.15 -6.65 5.50
N ARG A 211 21.29 -6.19 6.02
CA ARG A 211 21.47 -4.88 6.66
C ARG A 211 22.66 -4.13 6.08
N ASN A 212 23.21 -4.59 4.97
CA ASN A 212 24.41 -4.04 4.34
C ASN A 212 24.07 -3.60 2.91
N ALA A 213 24.29 -4.46 1.92
CA ALA A 213 24.21 -4.12 0.50
C ALA A 213 22.82 -3.57 0.10
N SER A 214 21.74 -4.09 0.68
CA SER A 214 20.39 -3.57 0.49
C SER A 214 20.26 -2.12 0.99
N LEU A 215 20.82 -1.77 2.14
CA LEU A 215 20.74 -0.42 2.70
C LEU A 215 21.56 0.57 1.88
N ASP A 216 22.68 0.17 1.30
CA ASP A 216 23.46 1.03 0.40
C ASP A 216 22.63 1.45 -0.82
N VAL A 217 21.91 0.51 -1.44
CA VAL A 217 20.99 0.81 -2.55
C VAL A 217 19.77 1.62 -2.09
N LEU A 218 19.19 1.30 -0.93
CA LEU A 218 17.97 1.97 -0.45
C LEU A 218 18.23 3.41 0.01
N ARG A 219 19.44 3.74 0.51
CA ARG A 219 19.81 5.14 0.84
C ARG A 219 19.64 6.06 -0.37
N GLU A 220 19.86 5.55 -1.58
CA GLU A 220 19.69 6.28 -2.84
C GLU A 220 18.24 6.21 -3.34
N LEU A 221 17.71 4.98 -3.49
CA LEU A 221 16.47 4.75 -4.25
C LEU A 221 15.19 4.80 -3.42
N ALA A 222 15.27 4.53 -2.12
CA ALA A 222 14.13 4.58 -1.21
C ALA A 222 14.55 4.98 0.21
N PRO A 223 14.95 6.26 0.42
CA PRO A 223 15.53 6.72 1.67
C PRO A 223 14.63 6.50 2.89
N ILE A 224 13.31 6.48 2.70
CA ILE A 224 12.34 6.17 3.77
C ILE A 224 12.49 4.72 4.26
N ASP A 225 12.64 3.76 3.33
CA ASP A 225 12.83 2.36 3.68
C ASP A 225 14.18 2.19 4.40
N ALA A 226 15.24 2.85 3.93
CA ALA A 226 16.54 2.86 4.62
C ALA A 226 16.45 3.47 6.03
N ALA A 227 15.79 4.63 6.18
CA ALA A 227 15.59 5.30 7.46
C ALA A 227 14.84 4.42 8.48
N SER A 228 13.95 3.53 8.02
CA SER A 228 13.21 2.59 8.87
C SER A 228 14.06 1.45 9.47
N ALA A 229 15.23 1.18 8.90
CA ALA A 229 16.05 0.01 9.24
C ALA A 229 17.48 0.33 9.68
N LEU A 230 18.02 1.49 9.30
CA LEU A 230 19.37 1.91 9.66
C LEU A 230 19.53 2.08 11.19
N PRO A 231 20.72 1.80 11.74
CA PRO A 231 21.06 2.18 13.12
C PRO A 231 20.97 3.70 13.32
N PRO A 232 20.71 4.20 14.55
CA PRO A 232 20.54 5.63 14.80
C PRO A 232 21.68 6.52 14.29
N ALA A 233 22.94 6.06 14.38
CA ALA A 233 24.10 6.80 13.89
C ALA A 233 24.05 7.03 12.36
N ASP A 234 23.75 5.99 11.60
CA ASP A 234 23.71 6.05 10.13
C ASP A 234 22.46 6.74 9.61
N VAL A 235 21.35 6.67 10.36
CA VAL A 235 20.12 7.41 10.04
C VAL A 235 20.39 8.91 9.98
N ARG A 236 21.17 9.47 10.92
CA ARG A 236 21.47 10.91 10.93
C ARG A 236 22.20 11.34 9.65
N ALA A 237 23.21 10.60 9.22
CA ALA A 237 23.94 10.89 7.98
C ALA A 237 23.03 10.81 6.74
N LEU A 238 22.10 9.85 6.71
CA LEU A 238 21.08 9.78 5.66
C LEU A 238 20.17 11.02 5.67
N LEU A 239 19.67 11.43 6.84
CA LEU A 239 18.80 12.60 6.97
C LEU A 239 19.51 13.90 6.58
N GLU A 240 20.80 14.06 6.91
CA GLU A 240 21.63 15.18 6.47
C GLU A 240 21.79 15.21 4.94
N THR A 241 22.01 14.04 4.32
CA THR A 241 22.10 13.90 2.86
C THR A 241 20.79 14.29 2.17
N ILE A 242 19.64 13.90 2.74
CA ILE A 242 18.32 14.29 2.23
C ILE A 242 18.13 15.80 2.38
N ALA A 243 18.47 16.37 3.54
CA ALA A 243 18.32 17.78 3.87
C ALA A 243 19.17 18.72 3.01
N ALA A 244 20.32 18.25 2.52
CA ALA A 244 21.20 19.03 1.65
C ALA A 244 20.58 19.39 0.28
N LYS A 245 19.48 18.71 -0.11
CA LYS A 245 18.75 19.00 -1.35
C LYS A 245 17.50 19.84 -1.05
N PRO A 246 17.38 21.08 -1.57
CA PRO A 246 16.28 21.99 -1.24
C PRO A 246 14.88 21.41 -1.47
N ASP A 247 14.69 20.66 -2.56
CA ASP A 247 13.38 20.11 -2.95
C ASP A 247 12.96 18.89 -2.12
N ASN A 248 13.84 18.37 -1.26
CA ASN A 248 13.60 17.16 -0.49
C ASN A 248 12.90 17.38 0.86
N LYS A 249 12.43 18.58 1.18
CA LYS A 249 11.86 18.88 2.51
C LYS A 249 10.71 17.93 2.89
N ARG A 250 9.80 17.60 1.97
CA ARG A 250 8.73 16.61 2.21
C ARG A 250 9.28 15.20 2.47
N LEU A 251 10.27 14.78 1.68
CA LEU A 251 10.95 13.49 1.86
C LEU A 251 11.67 13.42 3.22
N LEU A 252 12.33 14.50 3.64
CA LEU A 252 13.01 14.60 4.92
C LEU A 252 12.03 14.42 6.09
N ILE A 253 10.87 15.12 6.04
CA ILE A 253 9.84 15.01 7.08
C ILE A 253 9.37 13.54 7.23
N ARG A 254 9.07 12.87 6.11
CA ARG A 254 8.69 11.44 6.12
C ARG A 254 9.82 10.56 6.64
N ALA A 255 11.05 10.77 6.17
CA ALA A 255 12.20 9.99 6.61
C ALA A 255 12.43 10.13 8.13
N ILE A 256 12.21 11.32 8.70
CA ILE A 256 12.24 11.55 10.16
C ILE A 256 11.13 10.76 10.86
N GLY A 257 9.90 10.80 10.35
CA GLY A 257 8.79 10.01 10.90
C GLY A 257 9.08 8.51 10.93
N HIS A 258 9.72 7.99 9.88
CA HIS A 258 10.13 6.58 9.78
C HIS A 258 11.41 6.24 10.56
N ALA A 259 12.32 7.20 10.73
CA ALA A 259 13.50 7.09 11.59
C ALA A 259 13.11 6.93 13.06
N GLY A 260 12.02 7.57 13.48
CA GLY A 260 11.44 7.36 14.80
C GLY A 260 12.17 8.08 15.93
N ASP A 261 13.14 8.96 15.66
CA ASP A 261 13.97 9.60 16.68
C ASP A 261 13.29 10.87 17.26
N PRO A 262 13.00 10.91 18.58
CA PRO A 262 12.41 12.07 19.25
C PRO A 262 13.24 13.35 19.16
N HIS A 263 14.53 13.26 18.84
CA HIS A 263 15.41 14.43 18.64
C HIS A 263 14.81 15.46 17.66
N TYR A 264 14.08 15.01 16.64
CA TYR A 264 13.51 15.88 15.61
C TYR A 264 12.13 16.45 15.95
N ILE A 265 11.54 16.12 17.10
CA ILE A 265 10.18 16.54 17.46
C ILE A 265 10.06 18.07 17.50
N GLY A 266 11.02 18.77 18.10
CA GLY A 266 11.00 20.24 18.12
C GLY A 266 10.99 20.86 16.73
N TRP A 267 11.74 20.28 15.78
CA TRP A 267 11.76 20.73 14.39
C TRP A 267 10.44 20.46 13.68
N LEU A 268 9.85 19.27 13.88
CA LEU A 268 8.54 18.93 13.34
C LEU A 268 7.45 19.88 13.84
N ILE A 269 7.45 20.20 15.14
CA ILE A 269 6.50 21.17 15.74
C ILE A 269 6.66 22.55 15.09
N GLY A 270 7.90 23.01 14.89
CA GLY A 270 8.15 24.29 14.20
C GLY A 270 7.61 24.33 12.77
N LEU A 271 7.55 23.19 12.08
CA LEU A 271 6.96 23.09 10.74
C LEU A 271 5.43 23.10 10.73
N MET A 272 4.76 22.88 11.86
CA MET A 272 3.30 22.83 11.92
C MET A 272 2.61 24.19 11.70
N SER A 273 3.38 25.27 11.84
CA SER A 273 2.94 26.63 11.51
C SER A 273 3.05 26.97 10.02
N ASP A 274 3.73 26.15 9.22
CA ASP A 274 3.82 26.30 7.77
C ASP A 274 2.77 25.39 7.11
N ASP A 275 1.69 25.98 6.59
CA ASP A 275 0.54 25.24 6.05
C ASP A 275 0.93 24.24 4.93
N VAL A 276 2.06 24.46 4.22
CA VAL A 276 2.56 23.54 3.18
C VAL A 276 3.06 22.21 3.78
N PHE A 277 3.63 22.26 4.99
CA PHE A 277 4.23 21.10 5.66
C PHE A 277 3.48 20.68 6.92
N ALA A 278 2.46 21.42 7.33
CA ALA A 278 1.78 21.21 8.60
C ALA A 278 1.26 19.77 8.75
N ARG A 279 0.43 19.31 7.81
CA ARG A 279 -0.18 17.97 7.87
C ARG A 279 0.84 16.83 7.89
N ILE A 280 1.87 16.88 7.04
CA ILE A 280 2.92 15.84 6.97
C ILE A 280 3.85 15.87 8.20
N ALA A 281 4.09 17.05 8.78
CA ALA A 281 4.82 17.19 10.04
C ALA A 281 3.99 16.64 11.21
N GLY A 282 2.69 16.91 11.24
CA GLY A 282 1.73 16.33 12.17
C GLY A 282 1.70 14.80 12.09
N GLU A 283 1.61 14.25 10.89
CA GLU A 283 1.62 12.79 10.68
C GLU A 283 2.93 12.16 11.17
N SER A 284 4.08 12.80 10.88
CA SER A 284 5.40 12.31 11.31
C SER A 284 5.54 12.39 12.84
N PHE A 285 5.04 13.46 13.46
CA PHE A 285 4.94 13.59 14.91
C PHE A 285 4.09 12.48 15.52
N SER A 286 2.90 12.21 14.97
CA SER A 286 2.03 11.09 15.41
C SER A 286 2.69 9.73 15.22
N SER A 287 3.44 9.54 14.13
CA SER A 287 4.17 8.31 13.83
C SER A 287 5.30 8.03 14.82
N ILE A 288 5.92 9.07 15.40
CA ILE A 288 6.94 8.92 16.44
C ILE A 288 6.29 8.76 17.82
N THR A 289 5.35 9.65 18.16
CA THR A 289 4.85 9.83 19.53
C THR A 289 3.62 9.01 19.87
N GLY A 290 2.91 8.51 18.86
CA GLY A 290 1.61 7.84 19.02
C GLY A 290 0.45 8.79 19.33
N ALA A 291 0.66 10.11 19.32
CA ALA A 291 -0.40 11.08 19.54
C ALA A 291 -1.41 11.06 18.38
N ASP A 292 -2.67 10.74 18.66
CA ASP A 292 -3.77 10.88 17.71
C ASP A 292 -4.29 12.32 17.80
N LEU A 293 -3.91 13.18 16.84
CA LEU A 293 -4.08 14.63 16.96
C LEU A 293 -5.56 15.03 17.11
N ALA A 294 -6.44 14.46 16.30
CA ALA A 294 -7.86 14.75 16.36
C ALA A 294 -8.51 14.22 17.66
N TRP A 295 -8.12 13.02 18.11
CA TRP A 295 -8.64 12.46 19.36
C TRP A 295 -8.23 13.25 20.60
N LEU A 296 -7.01 13.81 20.58
CA LEU A 296 -6.45 14.59 21.67
C LEU A 296 -6.77 16.09 21.58
N ASP A 297 -7.60 16.53 20.63
CA ASP A 297 -7.89 17.94 20.34
C ASP A 297 -6.62 18.79 20.11
N LEU A 298 -5.62 18.20 19.45
CA LEU A 298 -4.35 18.83 19.10
C LEU A 298 -4.33 19.39 17.66
N ASP A 299 -5.48 19.41 17.01
CA ASP A 299 -5.68 19.96 15.68
C ASP A 299 -6.42 21.30 15.70
N ARG A 300 -6.34 22.00 14.58
CA ARG A 300 -7.02 23.26 14.28
C ARG A 300 -7.89 23.11 13.05
N LYS A 301 -8.73 24.12 12.80
CA LYS A 301 -9.47 24.21 11.54
C LYS A 301 -8.50 24.37 10.37
N PRO A 302 -8.83 23.85 9.17
CA PRO A 302 -8.07 24.12 7.96
C PRO A 302 -7.89 25.63 7.72
N PRO A 303 -6.75 26.06 7.17
CA PRO A 303 -6.55 27.46 6.79
C PRO A 303 -7.57 27.88 5.72
N GLU A 304 -7.93 29.18 5.69
CA GLU A 304 -8.91 29.72 4.73
C GLU A 304 -8.48 29.49 3.28
N ARG A 305 -7.17 29.53 3.03
CA ARG A 305 -6.57 29.16 1.75
C ARG A 305 -5.69 27.94 1.97
N ILE A 306 -6.18 26.78 1.56
CA ILE A 306 -5.39 25.55 1.52
C ILE A 306 -4.28 25.78 0.48
N PRO A 307 -2.98 25.65 0.84
CA PRO A 307 -1.89 25.70 -0.12
C PRO A 307 -2.16 24.70 -1.24
N ALA A 308 -2.00 25.12 -2.49
CA ALA A 308 -2.48 24.41 -3.67
C ALA A 308 -2.21 22.90 -3.62
N GLY A 309 -3.28 22.12 -3.47
CA GLY A 309 -3.36 20.77 -4.01
C GLY A 309 -3.85 20.82 -5.47
N PRO A 310 -3.90 19.69 -6.18
CA PRO A 310 -4.43 19.63 -7.54
C PRO A 310 -5.81 20.27 -7.59
N THR A 311 -6.03 21.14 -8.58
CA THR A 311 -7.32 21.79 -8.76
C THR A 311 -8.28 20.88 -9.55
N ASP A 312 -9.59 21.06 -9.38
CA ASP A 312 -10.60 20.44 -10.26
C ASP A 312 -10.65 21.11 -11.67
N ASP A 313 -9.63 21.91 -12.02
CA ASP A 313 -9.54 22.52 -13.36
C ASP A 313 -9.15 21.43 -14.37
N PRO A 314 -10.01 21.14 -15.36
CA PRO A 314 -9.70 20.16 -16.41
C PRO A 314 -8.48 20.53 -17.28
N ASN A 315 -7.93 21.74 -17.13
CA ASN A 315 -6.70 22.20 -17.81
C ASN A 315 -5.46 22.24 -16.89
N ASP A 316 -5.58 21.87 -15.62
CA ASP A 316 -4.42 21.75 -14.72
C ASP A 316 -3.60 20.50 -15.10
N ALA A 317 -2.31 20.70 -15.34
CA ALA A 317 -1.40 19.61 -15.71
C ALA A 317 -1.02 18.74 -14.50
N ASP A 318 -1.25 19.21 -13.27
CA ASP A 318 -0.98 18.48 -12.03
C ASP A 318 -2.22 17.72 -11.53
N ILE A 319 -2.41 16.50 -12.07
CA ILE A 319 -3.52 15.59 -11.70
C ILE A 319 -3.18 14.79 -10.41
N ALA A 320 -2.08 15.11 -9.71
CA ALA A 320 -1.62 14.34 -8.55
C ALA A 320 -2.48 14.64 -7.30
N MET A 321 -3.33 13.69 -6.90
CA MET A 321 -4.10 13.76 -5.65
C MET A 321 -3.24 14.22 -4.46
N ASP A 322 -3.75 15.15 -3.67
CA ASP A 322 -3.11 15.62 -2.43
C ASP A 322 -2.78 14.43 -1.50
N GLU A 323 -1.49 14.15 -1.33
CA GLU A 323 -1.03 13.01 -0.53
C GLU A 323 -1.36 13.16 0.96
N ASP A 324 -1.63 14.37 1.43
CA ASP A 324 -1.92 14.66 2.83
C ASP A 324 -3.44 14.80 3.06
N ASP A 325 -4.27 14.51 2.05
CA ASP A 325 -5.72 14.65 2.15
C ASP A 325 -6.32 13.79 3.29
N GLY A 326 -7.23 14.43 4.01
CA GLY A 326 -7.83 13.96 5.26
C GLY A 326 -6.91 13.88 6.48
N ALA A 327 -5.61 14.19 6.36
CA ALA A 327 -4.77 14.36 7.55
C ALA A 327 -5.22 15.58 8.38
N PRO A 328 -5.20 15.51 9.72
CA PRO A 328 -5.56 16.64 10.57
C PRO A 328 -4.60 17.81 10.39
N TRP A 329 -5.10 19.03 10.53
CA TRP A 329 -4.29 20.25 10.54
C TRP A 329 -3.75 20.46 11.96
N PRO A 330 -2.45 20.28 12.23
CA PRO A 330 -1.93 20.40 13.59
C PRO A 330 -2.03 21.82 14.13
N ASP A 331 -2.37 21.93 15.42
CA ASP A 331 -2.20 23.15 16.20
C ASP A 331 -0.83 23.11 16.89
N ALA A 332 0.10 23.93 16.38
CA ALA A 332 1.50 23.91 16.82
C ALA A 332 1.65 24.21 18.32
N ASP A 333 0.84 25.13 18.86
CA ASP A 333 0.92 25.55 20.26
C ASP A 333 0.37 24.47 21.20
N LYS A 334 -0.78 23.89 20.87
CA LYS A 334 -1.34 22.75 21.62
C LYS A 334 -0.39 21.55 21.61
N ILE A 335 0.20 21.25 20.46
CA ILE A 335 1.16 20.15 20.31
C ILE A 335 2.45 20.42 21.08
N ALA A 336 2.97 21.66 21.04
CA ALA A 336 4.13 22.06 21.83
C ALA A 336 3.88 21.87 23.34
N HIS A 337 2.71 22.28 23.84
CA HIS A 337 2.32 22.07 25.23
C HIS A 337 2.18 20.59 25.59
N TRP A 338 1.53 19.80 24.72
CA TRP A 338 1.44 18.36 24.90
C TRP A 338 2.84 17.73 24.94
N TRP A 339 3.75 18.15 24.06
CA TRP A 339 5.11 17.63 24.02
C TRP A 339 5.88 17.94 25.31
N GLN A 340 5.80 19.17 25.83
CA GLN A 340 6.43 19.54 27.11
C GLN A 340 6.01 18.61 28.26
N THR A 341 4.73 18.19 28.28
CA THR A 341 4.19 17.30 29.32
C THR A 341 4.59 15.83 29.11
N ASN A 342 4.82 15.41 27.86
CA ASN A 342 5.04 14.01 27.50
C ASN A 342 6.49 13.66 27.16
N ALA A 343 7.38 14.65 26.96
CA ALA A 343 8.75 14.46 26.46
C ALA A 343 9.59 13.52 27.34
N ALA A 344 9.34 13.50 28.66
CA ALA A 344 10.11 12.71 29.62
C ALA A 344 10.07 11.19 29.39
N ARG A 345 9.08 10.67 28.63
CA ARG A 345 8.99 9.24 28.27
C ARG A 345 9.79 8.86 27.02
N PHE A 346 10.42 9.84 26.36
CA PHE A 346 11.14 9.67 25.11
C PHE A 346 12.63 9.89 25.29
N GLU A 347 13.42 8.98 24.71
CA GLU A 347 14.88 9.05 24.72
C GLU A 347 15.38 9.43 23.31
N SER A 348 16.19 10.49 23.21
CA SER A 348 16.81 10.87 21.93
C SER A 348 17.81 9.82 21.45
N GLY A 349 17.91 9.62 20.14
CA GLY A 349 18.78 8.58 19.56
C GLY A 349 18.20 7.17 19.64
N ARG A 350 16.96 7.03 20.14
CA ARG A 350 16.21 5.77 20.14
C ARG A 350 15.05 5.84 19.16
N ARG A 351 14.80 4.74 18.45
CA ARG A 351 13.69 4.62 17.50
C ARG A 351 12.38 4.35 18.22
N TYR A 352 11.36 5.14 17.91
CA TYR A 352 9.98 4.94 18.32
C TYR A 352 9.07 4.76 17.10
N LEU A 353 8.05 3.95 17.26
CA LEU A 353 6.92 3.81 16.34
C LEU A 353 5.67 3.97 17.20
N CYS A 354 4.83 4.95 16.92
CA CYS A 354 3.58 5.22 17.62
C CYS A 354 3.72 5.21 19.16
N GLY A 355 4.73 5.89 19.68
CA GLY A 355 4.87 6.14 21.12
C GLY A 355 5.68 5.11 21.91
N ALA A 356 6.10 4.00 21.29
CA ALA A 356 6.98 3.02 21.93
C ALA A 356 8.10 2.53 20.99
N PRO A 357 9.22 2.04 21.54
CA PRO A 357 10.22 1.34 20.74
C PRO A 357 9.60 0.13 20.01
N PRO A 358 9.89 -0.09 18.72
CA PRO A 358 9.32 -1.22 17.97
C PRO A 358 9.65 -2.56 18.65
N SER A 359 8.61 -3.32 18.97
CA SER A 359 8.68 -4.71 19.44
C SER A 359 7.59 -5.51 18.75
N LYS A 360 7.67 -6.84 18.76
CA LYS A 360 6.66 -7.70 18.11
C LYS A 360 5.24 -7.39 18.63
N ALA A 361 5.07 -7.34 19.96
CA ALA A 361 3.78 -7.03 20.59
C ALA A 361 3.27 -5.63 20.17
N HIS A 362 4.12 -4.60 20.31
CA HIS A 362 3.73 -3.24 19.97
C HIS A 362 3.39 -3.06 18.48
N CYS A 363 4.14 -3.69 17.58
CA CYS A 363 3.82 -3.65 16.15
C CYS A 363 2.49 -4.35 15.83
N ILE A 364 2.14 -5.42 16.54
CA ILE A 364 0.82 -6.07 16.40
C ILE A 364 -0.29 -5.12 16.89
N ASP A 365 -0.10 -4.40 17.99
CA ASP A 365 -1.07 -3.42 18.48
C ASP A 365 -1.26 -2.27 17.47
N VAL A 366 -0.16 -1.72 16.93
CA VAL A 366 -0.23 -0.70 15.87
C VAL A 366 -0.91 -1.23 14.61
N LEU A 367 -0.72 -2.51 14.25
CA LEU A 367 -1.43 -3.13 13.13
C LEU A 367 -2.95 -3.22 13.33
N LYS A 368 -3.40 -3.39 14.57
CA LYS A 368 -4.82 -3.46 14.94
C LYS A 368 -5.46 -2.07 14.95
N ASP A 369 -4.82 -1.09 15.60
CA ASP A 369 -5.46 0.16 15.99
C ASP A 369 -4.94 1.42 15.27
N GLY A 370 -3.78 1.33 14.60
CA GLY A 370 -3.15 2.46 13.93
C GLY A 370 -3.84 2.91 12.64
N TYR A 371 -3.39 4.05 12.12
CA TYR A 371 -3.74 4.51 10.77
C TYR A 371 -2.96 3.76 9.68
N GLN A 372 -3.43 3.71 8.43
CA GLN A 372 -2.87 2.82 7.39
C GLN A 372 -1.35 2.95 7.22
N ARG A 373 -0.81 4.17 7.20
CA ARG A 373 0.65 4.38 7.06
C ARG A 373 1.43 3.87 8.28
N GLN A 374 0.88 4.03 9.48
CA GLN A 374 1.44 3.47 10.72
C GLN A 374 1.38 1.93 10.71
N ARG A 375 0.24 1.36 10.28
CA ARG A 375 0.06 -0.10 10.11
C ARG A 375 1.08 -0.65 9.12
N MET A 376 1.31 0.03 7.99
CA MET A 376 2.33 -0.37 7.00
C MET A 376 3.75 -0.30 7.58
N ALA A 377 4.07 0.71 8.39
CA ALA A 377 5.35 0.78 9.10
C ALA A 377 5.50 -0.37 10.11
N ALA A 378 4.45 -0.67 10.88
CA ALA A 378 4.44 -1.80 11.82
C ALA A 378 4.62 -3.15 11.12
N ALA A 379 3.95 -3.37 9.98
CA ALA A 379 4.11 -4.58 9.16
C ALA A 379 5.57 -4.78 8.74
N ARG A 380 6.25 -3.72 8.32
CA ARG A 380 7.68 -3.77 7.96
C ARG A 380 8.54 -4.05 9.17
N HIS A 381 8.30 -3.37 10.29
CA HIS A 381 9.06 -3.60 11.52
C HIS A 381 8.97 -5.04 12.01
N LEU A 382 7.82 -5.72 11.87
CA LEU A 382 7.72 -7.15 12.17
C LEU A 382 8.70 -7.99 11.35
N CYS A 383 8.79 -7.78 10.04
CA CYS A 383 9.77 -8.48 9.19
C CYS A 383 11.21 -8.10 9.54
N LEU A 384 11.47 -6.85 9.94
CA LEU A 384 12.81 -6.42 10.33
C LEU A 384 13.27 -7.05 11.66
N LEU A 385 12.32 -7.29 12.58
CA LEU A 385 12.54 -7.95 13.87
C LEU A 385 12.67 -9.48 13.71
N GLU A 386 11.90 -10.07 12.80
CA GLU A 386 11.85 -11.51 12.56
C GLU A 386 11.90 -11.79 11.03
N PRO A 387 13.09 -11.72 10.40
CA PRO A 387 13.23 -11.98 8.98
C PRO A 387 12.74 -13.38 8.60
N GLY A 388 12.07 -13.47 7.45
CA GLY A 388 11.42 -14.70 6.99
C GLY A 388 9.95 -14.86 7.35
N THR A 389 9.41 -13.93 8.12
CA THR A 389 7.96 -13.78 8.24
C THR A 389 7.39 -13.08 7.01
N ALA A 390 6.19 -13.50 6.57
CA ALA A 390 5.51 -12.84 5.47
C ALA A 390 5.07 -11.43 5.87
N LEU A 391 5.25 -10.45 4.98
CA LEU A 391 4.89 -9.07 5.24
C LEU A 391 3.36 -8.94 5.39
N PHE A 392 2.86 -8.42 6.50
CA PHE A 392 1.41 -8.24 6.67
C PHE A 392 0.82 -7.35 5.55
N ASN A 393 -0.21 -7.82 4.84
CA ASN A 393 -0.82 -7.07 3.74
C ASN A 393 -1.91 -6.11 4.25
N CYS A 394 -1.52 -4.89 4.63
CA CYS A 394 -2.46 -3.83 5.04
C CYS A 394 -3.44 -3.38 3.94
N ALA A 395 -3.23 -3.78 2.69
CA ALA A 395 -4.09 -3.45 1.56
C ALA A 395 -5.02 -4.60 1.14
N ALA A 396 -4.92 -5.79 1.76
CA ALA A 396 -5.86 -6.89 1.53
C ALA A 396 -7.30 -6.48 1.88
N PRO A 397 -8.34 -7.19 1.43
CA PRO A 397 -9.70 -6.93 1.92
C PRO A 397 -9.79 -6.99 3.44
N ALA A 398 -10.55 -6.08 4.05
CA ALA A 398 -10.55 -5.87 5.49
C ALA A 398 -10.87 -7.14 6.29
N TRP A 399 -11.81 -7.97 5.82
CA TRP A 399 -12.14 -9.25 6.46
C TRP A 399 -10.95 -10.22 6.49
N ARG A 400 -10.10 -10.21 5.46
CA ARG A 400 -8.87 -11.01 5.42
C ARG A 400 -7.82 -10.44 6.37
N GLN A 401 -7.72 -9.11 6.45
CA GLN A 401 -6.84 -8.47 7.41
C GLN A 401 -7.25 -8.83 8.85
N GLN A 402 -8.53 -8.76 9.19
CA GLN A 402 -9.05 -9.16 10.51
C GLN A 402 -8.70 -10.61 10.84
N ARG A 403 -9.05 -11.55 9.96
CA ARG A 403 -8.75 -12.97 10.15
C ARG A 403 -7.25 -13.24 10.35
N ASN A 404 -6.40 -12.53 9.61
CA ASN A 404 -4.95 -12.68 9.75
C ASN A 404 -4.43 -12.04 11.04
N LEU A 405 -5.03 -10.95 11.53
CA LEU A 405 -4.68 -10.33 12.82
C LEU A 405 -5.11 -11.20 14.00
N ASP A 406 -6.21 -11.92 13.88
CA ASP A 406 -6.68 -12.86 14.92
C ASP A 406 -5.76 -14.10 15.04
N ALA A 407 -4.93 -14.36 14.02
CA ALA A 407 -3.97 -15.45 13.98
C ALA A 407 -2.54 -15.06 14.41
N LEU A 408 -2.29 -13.77 14.70
CA LEU A 408 -1.01 -13.23 15.21
C LEU A 408 -1.05 -13.10 16.73
#